data_AF-A0A5C5VXG8-F1
#
_entry.id   AF-A0A5C5VXG8-F1
#
_cell.length_a   1.000
_cell.length_b   1.000
_cell.length_c   1.000
_cell.angle_alpha   90.00
_cell.angle_beta   90.00
_cell.angle_gamma   90.00
#
_symmetry.space_group_name_H-M   'P 1'
#
loop_
_entity.id
_entity.type
_entity.pdbx_description
1 polymer ?
#
loop_
_entity_poly.entity_id
_entity_poly.type
_entity_poly.pdbx_seq_one_letter_code
_entity_poly.pdbx_strand_id
1 'polypeptide(L)' 'MKMDVVRSMRVDELHGELERLRRHLFDLRAQAVTEKLEDPTQLGKTKKDIARIMTALRERNEKNIEQRQAHMTAVAAKR' A
#
# COMPACT_ATOMS: atom_id res chain seq x y z
N MET A 1 9.81 -4.10 3.72
CA MET A 1 10.38 -3.99 2.35
C MET A 1 11.67 -3.17 2.34
N LYS A 2 12.62 -3.49 1.44
CA LYS A 2 13.85 -2.70 1.21
C LYS A 2 13.61 -1.61 0.17
N MET A 3 14.26 -0.45 0.32
CA MET A 3 14.04 0.70 -0.57
C MET A 3 14.49 0.44 -2.01
N ASP A 4 15.56 -0.35 -2.20
CA ASP A 4 16.09 -0.66 -3.53
C ASP A 4 15.07 -1.40 -4.40
N VAL A 5 14.28 -2.29 -3.77
CA VAL A 5 13.20 -3.03 -4.42
C VAL A 5 12.06 -2.08 -4.83
N VAL A 6 11.70 -1.11 -3.99
CA VAL A 6 10.68 -0.11 -4.34
C VAL A 6 11.11 0.71 -5.55
N ARG A 7 12.39 1.10 -5.60
CA ARG A 7 12.92 1.92 -6.69
C ARG A 7 13.02 1.17 -8.01
N SER A 8 13.18 -0.16 -7.99
CA SER A 8 13.23 -0.97 -9.22
C SER A 8 11.85 -1.32 -9.81
N MET A 9 10.77 -1.22 -9.03
CA MET A 9 9.41 -1.51 -9.51
C MET A 9 8.90 -0.43 -10.49
N ARG A 10 8.07 -0.82 -11.46
CA ARG A 10 7.40 0.13 -12.38
C ARG A 10 6.31 0.92 -11.66
N VAL A 11 5.88 2.05 -12.23
CA VAL A 11 4.86 2.91 -11.61
C VAL A 11 3.54 2.14 -11.39
N ASP A 12 3.10 1.36 -12.36
CA ASP A 12 1.87 0.54 -12.24
C ASP A 12 2.00 -0.53 -11.15
N GLU A 13 3.18 -1.15 -11.03
CA GLU A 13 3.49 -2.14 -9.99
C GLU A 13 3.50 -1.50 -8.61
N LEU A 14 4.03 -0.29 -8.48
CA LEU A 14 3.98 0.49 -7.24
C LEU A 14 2.54 0.80 -6.83
N HIS A 15 1.66 1.14 -7.77
CA HIS A 15 0.25 1.37 -7.47
C HIS A 15 -0.47 0.09 -7.02
N GLY A 16 -0.25 -1.03 -7.71
CA GLY A 16 -0.83 -2.32 -7.33
C GLY A 16 -0.34 -2.80 -5.96
N GLU A 17 0.96 -2.65 -5.69
CA GLU A 17 1.55 -3.02 -4.41
C GLU A 17 1.06 -2.11 -3.26
N LEU A 18 0.90 -0.81 -3.52
CA LEU A 18 0.32 0.13 -2.57
C LEU A 18 -1.11 -0.26 -2.18
N GLU A 19 -1.92 -0.70 -3.14
CA GLU A 19 -3.28 -1.18 -2.90
C GLU A 19 -3.29 -2.45 -2.06
N ARG A 20 -2.41 -3.40 -2.38
CA ARG A 20 -2.22 -4.65 -1.63
C ARG A 20 -1.85 -4.39 -0.18
N LEU A 21 -0.88 -3.51 0.07
CA LEU A 21 -0.45 -3.17 1.43
C LEU A 21 -1.53 -2.43 2.23
N ARG A 22 -2.34 -1.59 1.57
CA ARG A 22 -3.47 -0.92 2.22
C ARG A 22 -4.55 -1.90 2.66
N ARG A 23 -4.91 -2.87 1.81
CA ARG A 23 -5.81 -3.98 2.20
C ARG A 23 -5.23 -4.76 3.38
N HIS A 24 -3.97 -5.17 3.28
CA HIS A 24 -3.33 -5.90 4.36
C HIS A 24 -3.31 -5.12 5.69
N LEU A 25 -3.07 -3.80 5.64
CA LEU A 25 -3.16 -2.95 6.83
C LEU A 25 -4.58 -2.90 7.41
N PHE A 26 -5.61 -2.92 6.56
CA PHE A 26 -7.00 -3.00 7.01
C PHE A 26 -7.28 -4.34 7.69
N ASP A 27 -6.85 -5.46 7.09
CA ASP A 27 -7.03 -6.79 7.67
C ASP A 27 -6.32 -6.91 9.03
N LEU A 28 -5.06 -6.44 9.12
CA LEU A 28 -4.31 -6.41 10.38
C LEU A 28 -5.01 -5.55 11.46
N ARG A 29 -5.67 -4.45 11.07
CA ARG A 29 -6.44 -3.62 11.99
C ARG A 29 -7.72 -4.32 12.44
N ALA A 30 -8.42 -5.00 11.54
CA ALA A 30 -9.60 -5.78 11.88
C ALA A 30 -9.26 -6.91 12.85
N GLN A 31 -8.18 -7.65 12.57
CA GLN A 31 -7.63 -8.69 13.45
C GLN A 31 -7.25 -8.14 14.83
N ALA A 32 -6.63 -6.95 14.88
CA ALA A 32 -6.26 -6.30 16.14
C ALA A 32 -7.44 -6.01 17.08
N VAL A 33 -8.65 -5.88 16.52
CA VAL A 33 -9.87 -5.56 17.28
C VAL A 33 -10.51 -6.83 17.82
N THR A 34 -10.47 -7.92 17.05
CA THR A 34 -11.12 -9.18 17.43
C THR A 34 -10.26 -10.03 18.36
N GLU A 35 -8.94 -10.04 18.14
CA GLU A 35 -7.99 -10.92 18.83
C GLU A 35 -6.65 -10.22 19.09
N LYS A 36 -5.81 -10.80 19.96
CA LYS A 36 -4.42 -10.36 20.09
C LYS A 36 -3.67 -10.76 18.82
N LEU A 37 -3.15 -9.76 18.10
CA LEU A 37 -2.22 -9.97 16.99
C LEU A 37 -1.05 -10.85 17.43
N GLU A 38 -0.74 -11.86 16.62
CA GLU A 38 0.46 -12.68 16.79
C GLU A 38 1.75 -11.85 16.70
N ASP A 39 1.79 -10.89 15.76
CA ASP A 39 2.89 -9.94 15.61
C ASP A 39 2.38 -8.49 15.46
N PRO A 40 2.26 -7.74 16.57
CA PRO A 40 1.88 -6.32 16.54
C PRO A 40 2.85 -5.43 15.76
N THR A 41 4.09 -5.87 15.54
CA THR A 41 5.08 -5.10 14.78
C THR A 41 4.73 -5.01 13.30
N GLN A 42 3.91 -5.93 12.78
CA GLN A 42 3.45 -5.92 11.38
C GLN A 42 2.68 -4.65 11.05
N LEU A 43 1.85 -4.13 11.96
CA LEU A 43 1.16 -2.86 11.76
C LEU A 43 2.14 -1.72 11.47
N GLY A 44 3.25 -1.65 12.21
CA GLY A 44 4.29 -0.66 12.03
C GLY A 44 5.10 -0.87 10.75
N LYS A 45 5.46 -2.13 10.45
CA LYS A 45 6.19 -2.50 9.23
C LYS A 45 5.39 -2.19 7.97
N THR A 46 4.12 -2.59 7.92
CA THR A 46 3.22 -2.34 6.78
C THR A 46 3.00 -0.84 6.56
N LYS A 47 2.81 -0.04 7.62
CA LYS A 47 2.75 1.43 7.50
C LYS A 47 4.02 2.02 6.90
N LYS A 48 5.19 1.57 7.33
CA LYS A 48 6.49 2.03 6.79
C LYS A 48 6.65 1.63 5.33
N ASP A 49 6.21 0.45 4.94
CA ASP A 49 6.28 -0.01 3.56
C ASP A 49 5.36 0.82 2.64
N ILE A 50 4.14 1.13 3.08
CA ILE A 50 3.23 2.07 2.40
C ILE A 50 3.91 3.44 2.20
N ALA A 51 4.52 3.99 3.26
CA ALA A 51 5.19 5.28 3.19
C ALA A 51 6.33 5.29 2.16
N ARG A 52 7.16 4.23 2.12
CA ARG A 52 8.25 4.09 1.14
C ARG A 52 7.74 4.11 -0.30
N ILE A 53 6.66 3.39 -0.58
CA ILE A 53 6.04 3.37 -1.93
C ILE A 53 5.49 4.75 -2.28
N MET A 54 4.79 5.41 -1.35
CA MET A 54 4.28 6.76 -1.56
C MET A 54 5.41 7.77 -1.83
N THR A 55 6.53 7.65 -1.13
CA THR A 55 7.73 8.45 -1.40
C THR A 55 8.27 8.20 -2.80
N ALA A 56 8.43 6.94 -3.22
CA ALA A 56 8.92 6.61 -4.56
C ALA A 56 7.99 7.08 -5.69
N LEU A 57 6.67 6.97 -5.50
CA LEU A 57 5.68 7.53 -6.44
C LEU A 57 5.80 9.06 -6.53
N ARG A 58 6.02 9.72 -5.40
CA ARG A 58 6.20 11.18 -5.36
C ARG A 58 7.52 11.62 -6.00
N GLU A 59 8.62 10.87 -5.79
CA GLU A 59 9.90 11.07 -6.49
C GLU A 59 9.73 10.99 -8.02
N ARG A 60 8.75 10.21 -8.49
CA ARG A 60 8.39 10.06 -9.91
C ARG A 60 7.36 11.07 -10.41
N ASN A 61 7.07 12.13 -9.64
CA ASN A 61 6.12 13.19 -9.97
C ASN A 61 4.66 12.71 -10.21
N GLU A 62 4.24 11.60 -9.62
CA GLU A 62 2.81 11.21 -9.60
C GLU A 62 2.02 12.22 -8.75
N LYS A 63 1.28 13.12 -9.42
CA LYS A 63 0.53 14.20 -8.75
C LYS A 63 -0.87 13.82 -8.28
N ASN A 64 -1.34 12.59 -8.54
CA ASN A 64 -2.71 12.18 -8.26
C ASN A 64 -2.82 10.71 -7.81
N ILE A 65 -1.95 10.29 -6.89
CA ILE A 65 -1.88 8.91 -6.39
C ILE A 65 -3.26 8.42 -5.89
N GLU A 66 -3.98 9.28 -5.19
CA GLU A 66 -5.31 8.95 -4.64
C GLU A 66 -6.40 8.88 -5.70
N GLN A 67 -6.41 9.79 -6.69
CA GLN A 67 -7.43 9.78 -7.76
C GLN A 67 -7.25 8.57 -8.69
N ARG A 68 -6.00 8.20 -8.98
CA ARG A 68 -5.67 7.05 -9.82
C ARG A 68 -6.07 5.74 -9.14
N GLN A 69 -5.89 5.67 -7.82
CA GLN A 69 -6.35 4.54 -7.03
C GLN A 69 -7.86 4.47 -6.97
N ALA A 70 -8.57 5.58 -6.72
CA ALA A 70 -10.03 5.61 -6.73
C ALA A 70 -10.61 5.16 -8.08
N HIS A 71 -9.97 5.57 -9.19
CA HIS A 71 -10.34 5.11 -10.53
C HIS A 71 -10.09 3.60 -10.70
N MET A 72 -8.93 3.08 -10.27
CA MET A 72 -8.62 1.65 -10.34
C MET A 72 -9.59 0.79 -9.53
N THR A 73 -9.91 1.16 -8.29
CA THR A 73 -10.91 0.44 -7.48
C THR A 73 -12.32 0.56 -8.06
N ALA A 74 -12.70 1.73 -8.58
CA ALA A 74 -14.01 1.91 -9.20
C ALA A 74 -14.17 1.08 -10.49
N VAL A 75 -13.10 0.95 -11.30
CA VAL A 75 -13.08 0.10 -12.49
C VAL A 75 -13.08 -1.39 -12.11
N ALA A 76 -12.33 -1.78 -11.09
CA ALA A 76 -12.29 -3.16 -10.60
C ALA A 76 -13.64 -3.62 -9.99
N ALA A 77 -14.34 -2.72 -9.29
CA ALA A 77 -15.65 -3.01 -8.69
C ALA A 77 -16.82 -3.04 -9.69
N LYS A 78 -16.58 -2.60 -10.94
CA LYS A 78 -17.59 -2.55 -12.01
C LYS A 78 -17.57 -3.78 -12.93
N ARG A 79 -16.70 -4.75 -12.65
CA ARG A 79 -16.64 -6.08 -13.27
C ARG A 79 -17.23 -7.12 -12.34
#